data_AF-V9GM09-F1
#
_entry.id   AF-V9GM09-F1
#
_cell.length_a   1.000
_cell.length_b   1.000
_cell.length_c   1.000
_cell.angle_alpha   90.00
_cell.angle_beta   90.00
_cell.angle_gamma   90.00
#
_symmetry.space_group_name_H-M   'P 1'
#
loop_
_entity.id
_entity.type
_entity.pdbx_description
1 polymer ?
#
loop_
_entity_poly.entity_id
_entity_poly.type
_entity_poly.pdbx_seq_one_letter_code
_entity_poly.pdbx_strand_id
1 'polypeptide(L)'
;MSLYTKKRGIVLFLAMLLLSATLSLALPAGQVYADTAKIGIQSELGYQGKVKSGKWNPLKLTLTSDRDISGDIVIQIQNNMGYGQQTSYVQRVELPKDTPKELLIGLPGTVLNKDNNQILFYEDSYTKGKPTAFDSGRNYVQASPYQGALIAVLADDPDTMNFMNVLNGKGSSLNQFSIKAGNIPSDPMLLNGLDVLVINNFASDTLTEPQRKSIIDWVNGGGTLVLAGGAGYAKSAAPFADIAPVQSSGTTSVQSLTELEQLGGKPLKLDGTFTISTANLAEGAEGGITADGQPLFASHAYGQGKVQYAAYDLAMDGWFLGRARRRLGITAPEQPTRLVSKRDVRRFVHG
;
A
#
# COMPACT_ATOMS: atom_id res chain seq x y z
N MET A 1 19.12 -71.28 65.28
CA MET A 1 18.50 -70.15 64.55
C MET A 1 19.45 -69.75 63.43
N SER A 2 19.09 -70.09 62.19
CA SER A 2 20.02 -70.25 61.05
C SER A 2 20.47 -68.92 60.43
N LEU A 3 21.77 -68.79 60.13
CA LEU A 3 22.40 -67.69 59.39
C LEU A 3 21.74 -67.38 58.03
N TYR A 4 20.92 -68.29 57.51
CA TYR A 4 20.19 -68.15 56.25
C TYR A 4 19.05 -67.11 56.29
N THR A 5 18.36 -66.93 57.42
CA THR A 5 17.24 -65.96 57.51
C THR A 5 17.74 -64.51 57.59
N LYS A 6 18.91 -64.25 58.19
CA LYS A 6 19.52 -62.91 58.22
C LYS A 6 19.98 -62.43 56.84
N LYS A 7 20.52 -63.31 55.98
CA LYS A 7 20.97 -62.94 54.62
C LYS A 7 19.80 -62.59 53.69
N ARG A 8 18.66 -63.26 53.81
CA ARG A 8 17.44 -62.95 53.03
C ARG A 8 16.85 -61.57 53.35
N GLY A 9 16.87 -61.17 54.63
CA GLY A 9 16.41 -59.85 55.06
C GLY A 9 17.26 -58.71 54.48
N ILE A 10 18.59 -58.88 54.45
CA ILE A 10 19.53 -57.87 53.91
C ILE A 10 19.41 -57.74 52.39
N VAL A 11 19.25 -58.86 51.67
CA VAL A 11 19.06 -58.83 50.20
C VAL A 11 17.73 -58.17 49.82
N LEU A 12 16.66 -58.43 50.57
CA LEU A 12 15.37 -57.76 50.35
C LEU A 12 15.45 -56.26 50.67
N PHE A 13 16.17 -55.86 51.72
CA PHE A 13 16.36 -54.44 52.06
C PHE A 13 17.19 -53.71 51.00
N LEU A 14 18.27 -54.32 50.50
CA LEU A 14 19.09 -53.78 49.41
C LEU A 14 18.33 -53.70 48.08
N ALA A 15 17.51 -54.70 47.76
CA ALA A 15 16.66 -54.68 46.57
C ALA A 15 15.59 -53.58 46.65
N MET A 16 15.00 -53.35 47.84
CA MET A 16 14.02 -52.28 48.07
C MET A 16 14.67 -50.88 48.02
N LEU A 17 15.91 -50.75 48.51
CA LEU A 17 16.70 -49.52 48.42
C LEU A 17 17.07 -49.20 46.96
N LEU A 18 17.47 -50.21 46.18
CA LEU A 18 17.71 -50.06 44.74
C LEU A 18 16.43 -49.71 43.96
N LEU A 19 15.28 -50.27 44.33
CA LEU A 19 13.99 -49.96 43.70
C LEU A 19 13.50 -48.53 44.05
N SER A 20 13.83 -48.03 45.24
CA SER A 20 13.54 -46.64 45.64
C SER A 20 14.47 -45.62 44.97
N ALA A 21 15.73 -46.00 44.70
CA ALA A 21 16.71 -45.16 44.02
C ALA A 21 16.42 -45.00 42.52
N THR A 22 15.85 -46.03 41.86
CA THR A 22 15.47 -45.94 40.44
C THR A 22 14.17 -45.17 40.21
N LEU A 23 13.26 -45.15 41.18
CA LEU A 23 11.99 -44.40 41.06
C LEU A 23 12.16 -42.89 41.26
N SER A 24 13.25 -42.46 41.88
CA SER A 24 13.58 -41.04 42.12
C SER A 24 14.22 -40.35 40.89
N LEU A 25 14.60 -41.10 39.86
CA LEU A 25 15.22 -40.61 38.62
C LEU A 25 14.21 -40.41 37.48
N ALA A 26 12.94 -40.74 37.70
CA ALA A 26 11.84 -40.48 36.78
C ALA A 26 11.08 -39.20 37.18
N LEU A 27 11.81 -38.08 37.39
CA LEU A 27 11.15 -36.78 37.30
C LEU A 27 10.78 -36.60 35.82
N PRO A 28 9.50 -36.37 35.46
CA PRO A 28 9.20 -35.91 34.12
C PRO A 28 10.01 -34.63 33.95
N ALA A 29 10.96 -34.64 33.02
CA ALA A 29 11.58 -33.40 32.57
C ALA A 29 10.41 -32.53 32.10
N GLY A 30 10.00 -31.57 32.95
CA GLY A 30 9.02 -30.59 32.56
C GLY A 30 9.53 -30.00 31.26
N GLN A 31 8.73 -30.10 30.20
CA GLN A 31 9.02 -29.34 29.00
C GLN A 31 9.03 -27.88 29.45
N VAL A 32 10.22 -27.34 29.63
CA VAL A 32 10.42 -25.90 29.71
C VAL A 32 10.05 -25.43 28.31
N TYR A 33 8.78 -25.04 28.14
CA TYR A 33 8.39 -24.25 27.00
C TYR A 33 9.23 -22.99 27.10
N ALA A 34 10.24 -22.89 26.23
CA ALA A 34 10.98 -21.66 26.06
C ALA A 34 9.94 -20.56 25.88
N ASP A 35 10.01 -19.52 26.71
CA ASP A 35 9.17 -18.33 26.62
C ASP A 35 9.42 -17.73 25.23
N THR A 36 8.53 -18.07 24.29
CA THR A 36 8.69 -17.78 22.88
C THR A 36 8.15 -16.39 22.66
N ALA A 37 8.95 -15.52 22.04
CA ALA A 37 8.56 -14.12 21.81
C ALA A 37 7.19 -14.04 21.11
N LYS A 38 6.32 -13.15 21.60
CA LYS A 38 5.00 -12.93 21.00
C LYS A 38 5.10 -11.86 19.94
N ILE A 39 5.14 -12.31 18.69
CA ILE A 39 5.31 -11.43 17.54
C ILE A 39 3.98 -11.27 16.81
N GLY A 40 3.53 -10.04 16.63
CA GLY A 40 2.37 -9.70 15.81
C GLY A 40 2.79 -9.22 14.42
N ILE A 41 2.02 -9.58 13.40
CA ILE A 41 2.27 -9.16 12.01
C ILE A 41 1.01 -8.62 11.32
N GLN A 42 1.16 -7.50 10.64
CA GLN A 42 0.21 -7.01 9.64
C GLN A 42 0.92 -6.87 8.29
N SER A 43 0.28 -7.34 7.23
CA SER A 43 0.82 -7.31 5.87
C SER A 43 -0.16 -6.66 4.90
N GLU A 44 0.35 -5.78 4.05
CA GLU A 44 -0.38 -5.17 2.92
C GLU A 44 0.51 -5.22 1.68
N LEU A 45 0.07 -5.97 0.66
CA LEU A 45 0.81 -6.09 -0.59
C LEU A 45 0.17 -5.26 -1.71
N GLY A 46 1.01 -4.56 -2.44
CA GLY A 46 0.63 -3.68 -3.52
C GLY A 46 0.01 -2.38 -3.02
N TYR A 47 -0.66 -1.68 -3.91
CA TYR A 47 -1.36 -0.45 -3.57
C TYR A 47 -2.85 -0.76 -3.44
N GLN A 48 -3.44 -0.46 -2.27
CA GLN A 48 -4.85 -0.77 -1.99
C GLN A 48 -5.18 -2.27 -2.20
N GLY A 49 -4.24 -3.16 -1.82
CA GLY A 49 -4.33 -4.61 -2.02
C GLY A 49 -4.25 -5.08 -3.48
N LYS A 50 -3.89 -4.19 -4.43
CA LYS A 50 -3.81 -4.50 -5.86
C LYS A 50 -2.34 -4.59 -6.29
N VAL A 51 -2.02 -5.65 -7.02
CA VAL A 51 -0.68 -5.91 -7.54
C VAL A 51 -0.65 -5.95 -9.06
N LYS A 52 0.45 -5.51 -9.66
CA LYS A 52 0.67 -5.59 -11.11
C LYS A 52 1.47 -6.82 -11.47
N SER A 53 0.91 -7.65 -12.37
CA SER A 53 1.56 -8.89 -12.84
C SER A 53 2.93 -8.60 -13.44
N GLY A 54 3.94 -9.38 -13.06
CA GLY A 54 5.30 -9.26 -13.62
C GLY A 54 6.06 -7.98 -13.22
N LYS A 55 5.48 -7.15 -12.35
CA LYS A 55 6.12 -5.97 -11.76
C LYS A 55 6.43 -6.21 -10.29
N TRP A 56 7.37 -5.44 -9.75
CA TRP A 56 7.63 -5.40 -8.32
C TRP A 56 6.58 -4.54 -7.64
N ASN A 57 6.02 -5.05 -6.54
CA ASN A 57 4.96 -4.42 -5.76
C ASN A 57 5.41 -4.30 -4.30
N PRO A 58 5.09 -3.20 -3.60
CA PRO A 58 5.48 -3.02 -2.21
C PRO A 58 4.68 -3.95 -1.30
N LEU A 59 5.36 -4.76 -0.51
CA LEU A 59 4.82 -5.42 0.68
C LEU A 59 5.17 -4.57 1.90
N LYS A 60 4.17 -3.88 2.45
CA LYS A 60 4.28 -3.21 3.73
C LYS A 60 4.04 -4.24 4.84
N LEU A 61 5.03 -4.43 5.70
CA LEU A 61 4.92 -5.22 6.92
C LEU A 61 4.93 -4.30 8.13
N THR A 62 4.02 -4.50 9.07
CA THR A 62 4.07 -3.89 10.39
C THR A 62 4.24 -5.01 11.41
N LEU A 63 5.37 -4.99 12.11
CA LEU A 63 5.75 -6.01 13.09
C LEU A 63 5.71 -5.41 14.49
N THR A 64 5.28 -6.21 15.47
CA THR A 64 5.28 -5.85 16.90
C THR A 64 5.83 -7.02 17.69
N SER A 65 6.46 -6.73 18.83
CA SER A 65 7.04 -7.73 19.73
C SER A 65 6.81 -7.33 21.18
N ASP A 66 6.59 -8.30 22.06
CA ASP A 66 6.46 -8.11 23.51
C ASP A 66 7.80 -7.89 24.24
N ARG A 67 8.91 -7.99 23.50
CA ARG A 67 10.28 -7.78 23.96
C ARG A 67 11.19 -7.28 22.85
N ASP A 68 12.35 -6.75 23.23
CA ASP A 68 13.41 -6.46 22.27
C ASP A 68 13.90 -7.76 21.66
N ILE A 69 13.81 -7.85 20.33
CA ILE A 69 14.21 -9.02 19.56
C ILE A 69 14.73 -8.59 18.19
N SER A 70 15.86 -9.14 17.78
CA SER A 70 16.36 -9.01 16.41
C SER A 70 16.06 -10.28 15.64
N GLY A 71 16.17 -10.26 14.32
CA GLY A 71 15.96 -11.47 13.53
C GLY A 71 15.75 -11.25 12.04
N ASP A 72 15.59 -12.33 11.30
CA ASP A 72 15.28 -12.32 9.88
C ASP A 72 13.77 -12.50 9.66
N ILE A 73 13.14 -11.54 8.97
CA ILE A 73 11.83 -11.75 8.34
C ILE A 73 12.05 -12.39 6.98
N VAL A 74 11.36 -13.50 6.72
CA VAL A 74 11.52 -14.31 5.51
C VAL A 74 10.17 -14.50 4.84
N ILE A 75 10.05 -14.04 3.59
CA ILE A 75 8.87 -14.30 2.76
C ILE A 75 9.24 -15.38 1.76
N GLN A 76 8.58 -16.53 1.88
CA GLN A 76 8.78 -17.67 1.00
C GLN A 76 7.62 -17.76 0.03
N ILE A 77 7.93 -17.76 -1.27
CA ILE A 77 6.94 -17.93 -2.34
C ILE A 77 7.26 -19.25 -3.05
N GLN A 78 6.28 -20.15 -3.08
CA GLN A 78 6.31 -21.38 -3.84
C GLN A 78 5.91 -21.08 -5.28
N ASN A 79 6.64 -21.66 -6.24
CA ASN A 79 6.25 -21.52 -7.64
C ASN A 79 4.99 -22.35 -7.91
N ASN A 80 3.95 -21.69 -8.45
CA ASN A 80 2.62 -22.25 -8.69
C ASN A 80 2.58 -23.40 -9.73
N MET A 81 3.72 -23.74 -10.35
CA MET A 81 3.83 -24.78 -11.38
C MET A 81 4.40 -26.12 -10.88
N GLY A 82 4.60 -26.33 -9.57
CA GLY A 82 4.97 -27.64 -9.00
C GLY A 82 6.38 -28.16 -9.32
N TYR A 83 7.14 -27.47 -10.17
CA TYR A 83 8.49 -27.83 -10.60
C TYR A 83 9.53 -26.70 -10.38
N GLY A 84 9.21 -25.68 -9.59
CA GLY A 84 10.06 -24.50 -9.41
C GLY A 84 10.73 -24.40 -8.05
N GLN A 85 11.90 -23.74 -8.03
CA GLN A 85 12.62 -23.40 -6.80
C GLN A 85 11.78 -22.45 -5.94
N GLN A 86 11.78 -22.69 -4.63
CA GLN A 86 11.22 -21.79 -3.64
C GLN A 86 12.05 -20.50 -3.60
N THR A 87 11.42 -19.35 -3.79
CA THR A 87 12.11 -18.06 -3.67
C THR A 87 11.91 -17.51 -2.26
N SER A 88 12.99 -17.06 -1.62
CA SER A 88 12.95 -16.48 -0.28
C SER A 88 13.46 -15.04 -0.31
N TYR A 89 12.67 -14.11 0.19
CA TYR A 89 13.04 -12.73 0.42
C TYR A 89 13.36 -12.56 1.89
N VAL A 90 14.57 -12.13 2.21
CA VAL A 90 15.08 -12.06 3.59
C VAL A 90 15.43 -10.63 3.92
N GLN A 91 14.94 -10.15 5.06
CA GLN A 91 15.32 -8.85 5.60
C GLN A 91 15.62 -8.99 7.09
N ARG A 92 16.78 -8.48 7.51
CA ARG A 92 17.12 -8.33 8.93
C ARG A 92 16.28 -7.21 9.53
N VAL A 93 15.73 -7.46 10.71
CA VAL A 93 14.92 -6.50 11.46
C VAL A 93 15.30 -6.52 12.93
N GLU A 94 15.21 -5.36 13.54
CA GLU A 94 15.26 -5.17 15.00
C GLU A 94 13.88 -4.68 15.41
N LEU A 95 13.24 -5.42 16.31
CA LEU A 95 11.91 -5.14 16.86
C LEU A 95 12.07 -4.71 18.31
N PRO A 96 11.95 -3.40 18.60
CA PRO A 96 11.90 -2.93 19.97
C PRO A 96 10.61 -3.39 20.63
N LYS A 97 10.68 -3.61 21.94
CA LYS A 97 9.52 -3.95 22.76
C LYS A 97 8.39 -2.93 22.58
N ASP A 98 7.17 -3.44 22.39
CA ASP A 98 5.92 -2.69 22.33
C ASP A 98 5.90 -1.53 21.29
N THR A 99 6.82 -1.57 20.32
CA THR A 99 6.96 -0.51 19.31
C THR A 99 6.76 -1.10 17.91
N PRO A 100 5.73 -0.65 17.17
CA PRO A 100 5.53 -1.09 15.79
C PRO A 100 6.71 -0.71 14.90
N LYS A 101 7.23 -1.70 14.18
CA LYS A 101 8.26 -1.51 13.14
C LYS A 101 7.64 -1.72 11.77
N GLU A 102 7.69 -0.70 10.93
CA GLU A 102 7.30 -0.81 9.52
C GLU A 102 8.51 -1.20 8.65
N LEU A 103 8.29 -2.17 7.75
CA LEU A 103 9.23 -2.61 6.74
C LEU A 103 8.56 -2.56 5.37
N LEU A 104 9.36 -2.31 4.32
CA LEU A 104 8.91 -2.32 2.95
C LEU A 104 9.79 -3.26 2.12
N ILE A 105 9.18 -4.31 1.56
CA ILE A 105 9.86 -5.35 0.78
C ILE A 105 9.24 -5.42 -0.60
N GLY A 106 10.04 -5.54 -1.66
CA GLY A 106 9.51 -5.76 -3.00
C GLY A 106 9.15 -7.22 -3.23
N LEU A 107 7.92 -7.49 -3.70
CA LEU A 107 7.51 -8.81 -4.17
C LEU A 107 7.01 -8.76 -5.62
N PRO A 108 7.24 -9.81 -6.43
CA PRO A 108 6.67 -9.91 -7.77
C PRO A 108 5.15 -10.03 -7.68
N GLY A 109 4.44 -9.30 -8.54
CA GLY A 109 2.99 -9.43 -8.65
C GLY A 109 2.61 -10.77 -9.27
N THR A 110 2.03 -11.63 -8.46
CA THR A 110 1.53 -12.96 -8.84
C THR A 110 0.29 -13.30 -8.00
N VAL A 111 -0.33 -14.44 -8.28
CA VAL A 111 -1.40 -14.96 -7.43
C VAL A 111 -0.78 -15.53 -6.16
N LEU A 112 -1.13 -14.96 -5.01
CA LEU A 112 -0.65 -15.37 -3.69
C LEU A 112 -1.84 -15.75 -2.80
N ASN A 113 -1.71 -16.88 -2.10
CA ASN A 113 -2.67 -17.38 -1.13
C ASN A 113 -1.95 -18.22 -0.06
N LYS A 114 -2.71 -18.70 0.94
CA LYS A 114 -2.17 -19.48 2.07
C LYS A 114 -1.41 -20.75 1.67
N ASP A 115 -1.64 -21.29 0.49
CA ASP A 115 -1.11 -22.57 0.05
C ASP A 115 0.22 -22.39 -0.74
N ASN A 116 0.52 -21.19 -1.21
CA ASN A 116 1.69 -20.93 -2.06
C ASN A 116 2.67 -19.87 -1.52
N ASN A 117 2.40 -19.28 -0.35
CA ASN A 117 3.38 -18.44 0.31
C ASN A 117 3.23 -18.47 1.84
N GLN A 118 4.31 -18.12 2.51
CA GLN A 118 4.34 -17.91 3.94
C GLN A 118 5.36 -16.85 4.33
N ILE A 119 5.08 -16.18 5.44
CA ILE A 119 5.95 -15.25 6.14
C ILE A 119 6.43 -15.95 7.41
N LEU A 120 7.74 -15.93 7.65
CA LEU A 120 8.39 -16.55 8.78
C LEU A 120 9.30 -15.54 9.46
N PHE A 121 9.43 -15.64 10.78
CA PHE A 121 10.42 -14.89 11.55
C PHE A 121 11.44 -15.83 12.18
N TYR A 122 12.71 -15.44 12.19
CA TYR A 122 13.80 -16.18 12.83
C TYR A 122 14.58 -15.23 13.74
N GLU A 123 14.61 -15.48 15.05
CA GLU A 123 15.27 -14.60 16.05
C GLU A 123 16.77 -14.37 15.78
N ASP A 124 17.49 -15.37 15.26
CA ASP A 124 18.89 -15.19 14.89
C ASP A 124 19.06 -15.03 13.38
N SER A 125 19.14 -16.17 12.70
CA SER A 125 19.30 -16.24 11.26
C SER A 125 18.42 -17.31 10.66
N TYR A 126 17.83 -17.03 9.50
CA TYR A 126 17.03 -17.98 8.75
C TYR A 126 17.81 -19.24 8.31
N THR A 127 19.14 -19.18 8.30
CA THR A 127 20.01 -20.29 7.85
C THR A 127 20.23 -21.38 8.91
N LYS A 128 20.06 -21.06 10.19
CA LYS A 128 20.41 -21.95 11.32
C LYS A 128 19.31 -22.05 12.36
N GLY A 129 18.40 -21.09 12.40
CA GLY A 129 17.32 -21.01 13.38
C GLY A 129 16.10 -21.84 13.01
N LYS A 130 15.22 -22.03 13.99
CA LYS A 130 13.84 -22.49 13.77
C LYS A 130 12.94 -21.26 13.66
N PRO A 131 11.89 -21.28 12.82
CA PRO A 131 10.98 -20.16 12.71
C PRO A 131 10.17 -20.00 14.01
N THR A 132 10.02 -18.77 14.45
CA THR A 132 9.11 -18.36 15.53
C THR A 132 7.71 -18.17 14.93
N ALA A 133 6.71 -18.78 15.53
CA ALA A 133 5.32 -18.59 15.11
C ALA A 133 4.85 -17.17 15.47
N PHE A 134 4.06 -16.55 14.59
CA PHE A 134 3.38 -15.30 14.91
C PHE A 134 2.26 -15.57 15.92
N ASP A 135 2.21 -14.77 16.98
CA ASP A 135 1.16 -14.78 18.00
C ASP A 135 -0.15 -14.19 17.46
N SER A 136 -0.05 -13.19 16.57
CA SER A 136 -1.20 -12.57 15.92
C SER A 136 -0.92 -12.17 14.48
N GLY A 137 -1.99 -12.14 13.66
CA GLY A 137 -1.92 -11.77 12.25
C GLY A 137 -1.88 -12.96 11.29
N ARG A 138 -1.84 -12.65 9.98
CA ARG A 138 -1.71 -13.67 8.94
C ARG A 138 -0.24 -13.81 8.55
N ASN A 139 0.30 -15.01 8.71
CA ASN A 139 1.64 -15.38 8.30
C ASN A 139 1.73 -15.71 6.79
N TYR A 140 0.86 -15.14 5.97
CA TYR A 140 0.86 -15.27 4.52
C TYR A 140 0.19 -14.05 3.91
N VAL A 141 0.47 -13.79 2.64
CA VAL A 141 -0.11 -12.69 1.86
C VAL A 141 -1.18 -13.24 0.93
N GLN A 142 -2.22 -12.45 0.72
CA GLN A 142 -3.24 -12.70 -0.31
C GLN A 142 -3.16 -11.61 -1.36
N ALA A 143 -2.99 -12.00 -2.62
CA ALA A 143 -3.01 -11.08 -3.73
C ALA A 143 -3.47 -11.78 -5.02
N SER A 144 -4.17 -11.02 -5.84
CA SER A 144 -4.49 -11.40 -7.22
C SER A 144 -4.10 -10.24 -8.13
N PRO A 145 -3.43 -10.50 -9.27
CA PRO A 145 -3.06 -9.45 -10.20
C PRO A 145 -4.26 -8.62 -10.66
N TYR A 146 -4.15 -7.31 -10.50
CA TYR A 146 -5.10 -6.34 -10.97
C TYR A 146 -4.76 -5.97 -12.42
N GLN A 147 -5.72 -6.16 -13.32
CA GLN A 147 -5.55 -5.90 -14.75
C GLN A 147 -5.79 -4.44 -15.13
N GLY A 148 -6.31 -3.64 -14.20
CA GLY A 148 -6.66 -2.26 -14.43
C GLY A 148 -5.51 -1.27 -14.23
N ALA A 149 -5.78 -0.01 -14.56
CA ALA A 149 -4.90 1.11 -14.28
C ALA A 149 -4.92 1.46 -12.78
N LEU A 150 -3.75 1.62 -12.16
CA LEU A 150 -3.56 2.09 -10.80
C LEU A 150 -2.97 3.50 -10.84
N ILE A 151 -3.76 4.44 -10.31
CA ILE A 151 -3.42 5.86 -10.30
C ILE A 151 -3.33 6.33 -8.85
N ALA A 152 -2.11 6.59 -8.38
CA ALA A 152 -1.89 7.20 -7.08
C ALA A 152 -1.93 8.72 -7.21
N VAL A 153 -2.61 9.40 -6.29
CA VAL A 153 -2.74 10.86 -6.28
C VAL A 153 -2.18 11.42 -4.99
N LEU A 154 -1.07 12.16 -5.10
CA LEU A 154 -0.46 12.94 -4.03
C LEU A 154 -0.97 14.38 -4.16
N ALA A 155 -1.82 14.81 -3.23
CA ALA A 155 -2.46 16.12 -3.27
C ALA A 155 -2.72 16.64 -1.85
N ASP A 156 -2.81 17.97 -1.71
CA ASP A 156 -3.24 18.61 -0.45
C ASP A 156 -4.71 18.26 -0.14
N ASP A 157 -5.56 18.16 -1.18
CA ASP A 157 -6.95 17.69 -1.08
C ASP A 157 -7.04 16.18 -1.38
N PRO A 158 -7.41 15.33 -0.39
CA PRO A 158 -7.54 13.88 -0.59
C PRO A 158 -8.68 13.48 -1.53
N ASP A 159 -9.62 14.38 -1.83
CA ASP A 159 -10.74 14.13 -2.76
C ASP A 159 -10.39 14.37 -4.23
N THR A 160 -9.17 14.85 -4.50
CA THR A 160 -8.64 15.04 -5.85
C THR A 160 -8.84 13.78 -6.71
N MET A 161 -9.47 13.95 -7.88
CA MET A 161 -9.75 12.89 -8.86
C MET A 161 -10.64 11.72 -8.40
N ASN A 162 -11.30 11.77 -7.24
CA ASN A 162 -12.16 10.68 -6.77
C ASN A 162 -13.28 10.29 -7.75
N PHE A 163 -13.73 11.23 -8.59
CA PHE A 163 -14.73 10.99 -9.63
C PHE A 163 -14.28 9.96 -10.68
N MET A 164 -12.98 9.78 -10.91
CA MET A 164 -12.44 8.85 -11.93
C MET A 164 -12.87 7.41 -11.67
N ASN A 165 -12.99 7.02 -10.39
CA ASN A 165 -13.47 5.69 -10.01
C ASN A 165 -14.93 5.44 -10.45
N VAL A 166 -15.72 6.51 -10.62
CA VAL A 166 -17.11 6.45 -11.07
C VAL A 166 -17.21 6.39 -12.60
N LEU A 167 -16.16 6.82 -13.32
CA LEU A 167 -16.09 6.79 -14.78
C LEU A 167 -15.70 5.42 -15.35
N ASN A 168 -15.47 4.43 -14.48
CA ASN A 168 -15.24 3.04 -14.86
C ASN A 168 -16.42 2.50 -15.70
N GLY A 169 -16.25 2.48 -17.02
CA GLY A 169 -17.20 1.91 -17.97
C GLY A 169 -17.07 0.40 -18.10
N LYS A 170 -17.91 -0.20 -18.96
CA LYS A 170 -17.79 -1.62 -19.30
C LYS A 170 -16.45 -1.86 -20.02
N GLY A 171 -15.49 -2.50 -19.35
CA GLY A 171 -14.21 -2.92 -19.93
C GLY A 171 -12.99 -2.09 -19.51
N SER A 172 -13.17 -0.95 -18.83
CA SER A 172 -12.07 -0.20 -18.23
C SER A 172 -12.08 -0.39 -16.72
N SER A 173 -11.05 -1.03 -16.19
CA SER A 173 -10.80 -1.07 -14.75
C SER A 173 -9.75 -0.04 -14.42
N LEU A 174 -10.14 1.09 -13.86
CA LEU A 174 -9.23 2.09 -13.32
C LEU A 174 -9.49 2.18 -11.82
N ASN A 175 -8.42 2.29 -11.06
CA ASN A 175 -8.48 2.51 -9.63
C ASN A 175 -7.57 3.68 -9.29
N GLN A 176 -8.21 4.81 -8.99
CA GLN A 176 -7.58 5.99 -8.47
C GLN A 176 -7.69 5.96 -6.93
N PHE A 177 -6.63 6.38 -6.24
CA PHE A 177 -6.63 6.52 -4.79
C PHE A 177 -5.65 7.62 -4.35
N SER A 178 -5.94 8.24 -3.20
CA SER A 178 -5.03 9.20 -2.57
C SER A 178 -3.85 8.47 -1.90
N ILE A 179 -2.64 8.99 -2.07
CA ILE A 179 -1.42 8.52 -1.40
C ILE A 179 -0.80 9.65 -0.56
N LYS A 180 -0.24 9.29 0.59
CA LYS A 180 0.50 10.22 1.46
C LYS A 180 1.98 10.25 1.09
N ALA A 181 2.64 11.38 1.29
CA ALA A 181 4.09 11.54 1.05
C ALA A 181 4.93 10.45 1.73
N GLY A 182 4.63 10.12 2.99
CA GLY A 182 5.34 9.06 3.73
C GLY A 182 5.17 7.64 3.17
N ASN A 183 4.19 7.42 2.27
CA ASN A 183 3.95 6.12 1.63
C ASN A 183 4.57 6.03 0.23
N ILE A 184 5.22 7.09 -0.26
CA ILE A 184 5.99 7.04 -1.51
C ILE A 184 7.28 6.27 -1.24
N PRO A 185 7.54 5.13 -1.91
CA PRO A 185 8.76 4.37 -1.70
C PRO A 185 9.99 5.12 -2.24
N SER A 186 11.11 4.98 -1.55
CA SER A 186 12.41 5.49 -2.01
C SER A 186 13.10 4.57 -3.03
N ASP A 187 12.55 3.38 -3.29
CA ASP A 187 13.00 2.47 -4.34
C ASP A 187 12.09 2.62 -5.58
N PRO A 188 12.61 3.05 -6.74
CA PRO A 188 11.83 3.21 -7.96
C PRO A 188 11.16 1.91 -8.43
N MET A 189 11.74 0.75 -8.12
CA MET A 189 11.15 -0.54 -8.52
C MET A 189 9.80 -0.79 -7.83
N LEU A 190 9.59 -0.24 -6.63
CA LEU A 190 8.33 -0.38 -5.89
C LEU A 190 7.24 0.56 -6.38
N LEU A 191 7.58 1.59 -7.17
CA LEU A 191 6.60 2.41 -7.89
C LEU A 191 6.03 1.68 -9.12
N ASN A 192 6.67 0.61 -9.61
CA ASN A 192 6.18 -0.16 -10.76
C ASN A 192 4.84 -0.89 -10.52
N GLY A 193 4.38 -0.95 -9.26
CA GLY A 193 3.01 -1.35 -8.94
C GLY A 193 1.96 -0.32 -9.36
N LEU A 194 2.36 0.89 -9.76
CA LEU A 194 1.51 1.97 -10.27
C LEU A 194 1.66 2.08 -11.79
N ASP A 195 0.60 2.56 -12.45
CA ASP A 195 0.68 3.01 -13.85
C ASP A 195 0.91 4.52 -13.92
N VAL A 196 0.29 5.28 -13.01
CA VAL A 196 0.38 6.74 -12.97
C VAL A 196 0.55 7.23 -11.54
N LEU A 197 1.44 8.19 -11.35
CA LEU A 197 1.53 9.03 -10.15
C LEU A 197 1.11 10.45 -10.53
N VAL A 198 0.11 10.98 -9.84
CA VAL A 198 -0.35 12.36 -10.00
C VAL A 198 0.10 13.15 -8.80
N ILE A 199 0.72 14.30 -9.03
CA ILE A 199 1.03 15.29 -8.00
C ILE A 199 0.23 16.54 -8.32
N ASN A 200 -0.77 16.83 -7.49
CA ASN A 200 -1.73 17.90 -7.74
C ASN A 200 -1.79 18.86 -6.55
N ASN A 201 -1.46 20.12 -6.79
CA ASN A 201 -1.48 21.18 -5.78
C ASN A 201 -0.84 20.73 -4.45
N PHE A 202 0.33 20.06 -4.51
CA PHE A 202 1.02 19.51 -3.34
C PHE A 202 2.39 20.16 -3.18
N ALA A 203 2.86 20.35 -1.95
CA ALA A 203 4.20 20.85 -1.67
C ALA A 203 5.24 19.74 -1.85
N SER A 204 5.66 19.48 -3.09
CA SER A 204 6.56 18.36 -3.43
C SER A 204 7.96 18.48 -2.84
N ASP A 205 8.36 19.67 -2.40
CA ASP A 205 9.61 19.91 -1.67
C ASP A 205 9.64 19.22 -0.29
N THR A 206 8.47 18.87 0.27
CA THR A 206 8.32 18.08 1.50
C THR A 206 8.66 16.59 1.32
N LEU A 207 8.71 16.08 0.08
CA LEU A 207 9.22 14.74 -0.19
C LEU A 207 10.71 14.69 0.14
N THR A 208 11.18 13.56 0.66
CA THR A 208 12.62 13.37 0.88
C THR A 208 13.37 13.26 -0.46
N GLU A 209 14.66 13.57 -0.47
CA GLU A 209 15.48 13.44 -1.68
C GLU A 209 15.44 12.02 -2.29
N PRO A 210 15.55 10.92 -1.52
CA PRO A 210 15.40 9.58 -2.07
C PRO A 210 14.04 9.32 -2.72
N GLN A 211 12.94 9.88 -2.20
CA GLN A 211 11.61 9.73 -2.80
C GLN A 211 11.49 10.53 -4.10
N ARG A 212 12.03 11.74 -4.17
CA ARG A 212 12.04 12.52 -5.41
C ARG A 212 12.84 11.80 -6.49
N LYS A 213 14.02 11.28 -6.12
CA LYS A 213 14.85 10.49 -7.01
C LYS A 213 14.15 9.21 -7.47
N SER A 214 13.45 8.51 -6.57
CA SER A 214 12.72 7.30 -6.95
C SER A 214 11.62 7.58 -7.98
N ILE A 215 10.90 8.72 -7.86
CA ILE A 215 9.90 9.14 -8.85
C ILE A 215 10.57 9.40 -10.21
N ILE A 216 11.67 10.15 -10.24
CA ILE A 216 12.39 10.46 -11.48
C ILE A 216 12.92 9.18 -12.15
N ASP A 217 13.56 8.30 -11.38
CA ASP A 217 14.10 7.03 -11.88
C ASP A 217 12.98 6.09 -12.36
N TRP A 218 11.83 6.09 -11.69
CA TRP A 218 10.64 5.34 -12.11
C TRP A 218 10.05 5.87 -13.43
N VAL A 219 9.94 7.19 -13.60
CA VAL A 219 9.55 7.79 -14.89
C VAL A 219 10.54 7.39 -15.98
N ASN A 220 11.85 7.52 -15.72
CA ASN A 220 12.89 7.09 -16.66
C ASN A 220 12.75 5.60 -17.05
N GLY A 221 12.30 4.75 -16.11
CA GLY A 221 12.03 3.33 -16.31
C GLY A 221 10.69 2.97 -16.98
N GLY A 222 9.87 3.96 -17.38
CA GLY A 222 8.59 3.73 -18.05
C GLY A 222 7.35 4.22 -17.30
N GLY A 223 7.51 4.82 -16.12
CA GLY A 223 6.42 5.41 -15.35
C GLY A 223 5.79 6.64 -16.03
N THR A 224 4.56 6.96 -15.64
CA THR A 224 3.88 8.20 -16.05
C THR A 224 3.66 9.10 -14.83
N LEU A 225 4.26 10.29 -14.85
CA LEU A 225 4.07 11.32 -13.84
C LEU A 225 3.15 12.41 -14.39
N VAL A 226 2.12 12.79 -13.64
CA VAL A 226 1.27 13.95 -13.95
C VAL A 226 1.53 15.03 -12.91
N LEU A 227 1.91 16.22 -13.38
CA LEU A 227 2.12 17.41 -12.55
C LEU A 227 0.97 18.40 -12.82
N ALA A 228 0.23 18.73 -11.77
CA ALA A 228 -0.95 19.57 -11.85
C ALA A 228 -1.13 20.45 -10.60
N GLY A 229 -2.19 21.25 -10.58
CA GLY A 229 -2.57 22.03 -9.40
C GLY A 229 -3.02 23.44 -9.67
N GLY A 230 -3.12 23.87 -10.92
CA GLY A 230 -3.50 25.24 -11.27
C GLY A 230 -2.61 26.25 -10.57
N ALA A 231 -3.18 27.06 -9.67
CA ALA A 231 -2.39 28.00 -8.87
C ALA A 231 -1.29 27.34 -8.02
N GLY A 232 -1.48 26.08 -7.62
CA GLY A 232 -0.49 25.27 -6.91
C GLY A 232 0.50 24.52 -7.81
N TYR A 233 0.45 24.67 -9.13
CA TYR A 233 1.31 23.92 -10.05
C TYR A 233 2.81 24.11 -9.75
N ALA A 234 3.23 25.35 -9.51
CA ALA A 234 4.64 25.66 -9.27
C ALA A 234 5.22 24.87 -8.08
N LYS A 235 4.50 24.75 -6.96
CA LYS A 235 4.95 23.96 -5.80
C LYS A 235 4.92 22.44 -6.06
N SER A 236 3.96 21.96 -6.85
CA SER A 236 3.89 20.54 -7.25
C SER A 236 5.08 20.14 -8.14
N ALA A 237 5.44 21.01 -9.07
CA ALA A 237 6.40 20.72 -10.12
C ALA A 237 7.85 21.10 -9.78
N ALA A 238 8.08 22.01 -8.83
CA ALA A 238 9.41 22.57 -8.57
C ALA A 238 10.52 21.50 -8.40
N PRO A 239 10.34 20.41 -7.65
CA PRO A 239 11.39 19.41 -7.51
C PRO A 239 11.58 18.48 -8.73
N PHE A 240 10.74 18.63 -9.74
CA PHE A 240 10.74 17.86 -10.99
C PHE A 240 10.94 18.78 -12.22
N ALA A 241 11.40 20.02 -12.02
CA ALA A 241 11.49 21.03 -13.07
C ALA A 241 12.30 20.56 -14.29
N ASP A 242 13.38 19.81 -14.07
CA ASP A 242 14.27 19.30 -15.13
C ASP A 242 13.58 18.32 -16.10
N ILE A 243 12.49 17.68 -15.65
CA ILE A 243 11.72 16.72 -16.44
C ILE A 243 10.31 17.22 -16.78
N ALA A 244 9.93 18.39 -16.25
CA ALA A 244 8.60 18.95 -16.44
C ALA A 244 8.36 19.36 -17.91
N PRO A 245 7.15 19.19 -18.46
CA PRO A 245 6.84 19.60 -19.83
C PRO A 245 6.76 21.11 -20.02
N VAL A 246 6.65 21.87 -18.93
CA VAL A 246 6.46 23.31 -18.96
C VAL A 246 7.22 23.99 -17.83
N GLN A 247 7.59 25.24 -18.03
CA GLN A 247 8.09 26.15 -17.00
C GLN A 247 6.95 27.08 -16.58
N SER A 248 6.59 27.03 -15.30
CA SER A 248 5.53 27.87 -14.74
C SER A 248 5.88 29.36 -14.85
N SER A 249 4.94 30.17 -15.35
CA SER A 249 5.09 31.62 -15.48
C SER A 249 4.09 32.43 -14.64
N GLY A 250 3.17 31.76 -13.94
CA GLY A 250 2.16 32.40 -13.10
C GLY A 250 0.80 31.73 -13.21
N THR A 251 -0.25 32.53 -13.09
CA THR A 251 -1.64 32.08 -13.22
C THR A 251 -2.46 33.10 -14.01
N THR A 252 -3.51 32.63 -14.66
CA THR A 252 -4.52 33.49 -15.30
C THR A 252 -5.91 32.91 -15.06
N SER A 253 -6.92 33.71 -15.37
CA SER A 253 -8.33 33.31 -15.29
C SER A 253 -8.94 33.26 -16.68
N VAL A 254 -9.50 32.12 -17.05
CA VAL A 254 -10.21 31.92 -18.31
C VAL A 254 -11.72 31.87 -18.07
N GLN A 255 -12.51 32.34 -19.04
CA GLN A 255 -13.98 32.34 -18.96
C GLN A 255 -14.61 31.19 -19.77
N SER A 256 -13.84 30.54 -20.63
CA SER A 256 -14.27 29.41 -21.46
C SER A 256 -13.11 28.44 -21.67
N LEU A 257 -13.44 27.17 -21.89
CA LEU A 257 -12.49 26.11 -22.24
C LEU A 257 -12.99 25.39 -23.50
N THR A 258 -13.18 26.16 -24.57
CA THR A 258 -13.88 25.75 -25.81
C THR A 258 -13.28 24.49 -26.42
N GLU A 259 -11.96 24.36 -26.39
CA GLU A 259 -11.23 23.22 -26.91
C GLU A 259 -11.50 21.93 -26.10
N LEU A 260 -11.75 22.04 -24.79
CA LEU A 260 -12.20 20.91 -23.97
C LEU A 260 -13.66 20.54 -24.27
N GLU A 261 -14.52 21.51 -24.57
CA GLU A 261 -15.91 21.24 -24.99
C GLU A 261 -15.93 20.42 -26.28
N GLN A 262 -15.08 20.78 -27.24
CA GLN A 262 -14.94 20.08 -28.52
C GLN A 262 -14.47 18.63 -28.30
N LEU A 263 -13.52 18.40 -27.41
CA LEU A 263 -13.03 17.06 -27.09
C LEU A 263 -14.08 16.22 -26.34
N GLY A 264 -14.79 16.82 -25.38
CA GLY A 264 -15.79 16.16 -24.56
C GLY A 264 -17.15 15.95 -25.26
N GLY A 265 -17.37 16.60 -26.41
CA GLY A 265 -18.63 16.53 -27.18
C GLY A 265 -19.84 17.10 -26.43
N LYS A 266 -19.62 17.85 -25.35
CA LYS A 266 -20.67 18.45 -24.50
C LYS A 266 -20.24 19.85 -24.05
N PRO A 267 -21.17 20.83 -24.04
CA PRO A 267 -20.87 22.16 -23.51
C PRO A 267 -20.41 22.11 -22.06
N LEU A 268 -19.31 22.80 -21.77
CA LEU A 268 -18.69 22.95 -20.46
C LEU A 268 -18.98 24.36 -19.96
N LYS A 269 -20.12 24.53 -19.30
CA LYS A 269 -20.46 25.83 -18.71
C LYS A 269 -19.64 26.06 -17.43
N LEU A 270 -18.73 27.01 -17.49
CA LEU A 270 -18.10 27.58 -16.29
C LEU A 270 -19.08 28.59 -15.69
N ASP A 271 -19.44 28.44 -14.42
CA ASP A 271 -20.33 29.41 -13.73
C ASP A 271 -19.53 30.60 -13.15
N GLY A 272 -18.39 30.94 -13.76
CA GLY A 272 -17.44 31.96 -13.33
C GLY A 272 -16.07 31.82 -14.01
N THR A 273 -15.12 32.67 -13.63
CA THR A 273 -13.72 32.55 -14.07
C THR A 273 -13.08 31.29 -13.50
N PHE A 274 -12.30 30.60 -14.32
CA PHE A 274 -11.55 29.41 -13.95
C PHE A 274 -10.05 29.70 -13.94
N THR A 275 -9.39 29.46 -12.82
CA THR A 275 -7.96 29.72 -12.67
C THR A 275 -7.14 28.57 -13.26
N ILE A 276 -6.22 28.92 -14.16
CA ILE A 276 -5.22 28.02 -14.71
C ILE A 276 -3.80 28.55 -14.42
N SER A 277 -2.81 27.68 -14.34
CA SER A 277 -1.41 28.07 -14.41
C SER A 277 -1.06 28.50 -15.84
N THR A 278 -0.27 29.55 -15.94
CA THR A 278 0.37 29.95 -17.20
C THR A 278 1.75 29.29 -17.25
N ALA A 279 2.17 28.86 -18.43
CA ALA A 279 3.43 28.18 -18.56
C ALA A 279 3.99 28.25 -19.99
N ASN A 280 5.32 28.23 -20.09
CA ASN A 280 6.02 28.10 -21.37
C ASN A 280 6.39 26.63 -21.58
N LEU A 281 6.23 26.10 -22.79
CA LEU A 281 6.67 24.74 -23.12
C LEU A 281 8.18 24.61 -22.93
N ALA A 282 8.60 23.52 -22.28
CA ALA A 282 10.00 23.14 -22.23
C ALA A 282 10.49 22.68 -23.62
N GLU A 283 11.79 22.76 -23.86
CA GLU A 283 12.38 22.22 -25.09
C GLU A 283 12.11 20.71 -25.20
N GLY A 284 11.67 20.26 -26.38
CA GLY A 284 11.32 18.85 -26.62
C GLY A 284 9.98 18.41 -26.03
N ALA A 285 9.25 19.29 -25.34
CA ALA A 285 7.89 19.02 -24.90
C ALA A 285 6.87 19.24 -26.02
N GLU A 286 5.83 18.42 -26.02
CA GLU A 286 4.69 18.50 -26.92
C GLU A 286 3.54 19.24 -26.22
N GLY A 287 3.10 20.35 -26.80
CA GLY A 287 1.89 21.05 -26.36
C GLY A 287 0.63 20.33 -26.83
N GLY A 288 -0.38 20.29 -25.97
CA GLY A 288 -1.71 19.79 -26.28
C GLY A 288 -2.70 20.92 -26.52
N ILE A 289 -3.88 20.77 -25.90
CA ILE A 289 -4.94 21.77 -25.94
C ILE A 289 -4.45 23.07 -25.29
N THR A 290 -4.86 24.21 -25.85
CA THR A 290 -4.60 25.54 -25.29
C THR A 290 -5.92 26.25 -24.95
N ALA A 291 -5.87 27.23 -24.05
CA ALA A 291 -6.93 28.20 -23.79
C ALA A 291 -6.30 29.58 -23.61
N ASP A 292 -6.81 30.59 -24.32
CA ASP A 292 -6.26 31.95 -24.33
C ASP A 292 -4.74 32.00 -24.58
N GLY A 293 -4.24 31.13 -25.48
CA GLY A 293 -2.83 31.01 -25.83
C GLY A 293 -1.95 30.31 -24.78
N GLN A 294 -2.52 29.82 -23.68
CA GLN A 294 -1.82 29.07 -22.64
C GLN A 294 -2.05 27.56 -22.81
N PRO A 295 -1.03 26.70 -22.65
CA PRO A 295 -1.22 25.26 -22.68
C PRO A 295 -2.10 24.82 -21.50
N LEU A 296 -3.17 24.07 -21.78
CA LEU A 296 -3.94 23.35 -20.76
C LEU A 296 -3.32 22.00 -20.46
N PHE A 297 -2.75 21.35 -21.48
CA PHE A 297 -2.00 20.11 -21.34
C PHE A 297 -0.71 20.19 -22.13
N ALA A 298 0.31 19.51 -21.63
CA ALA A 298 1.55 19.26 -22.34
C ALA A 298 2.15 17.93 -21.89
N SER A 299 3.03 17.36 -22.69
CA SER A 299 3.75 16.14 -22.35
C SER A 299 5.21 16.22 -22.74
N HIS A 300 6.06 15.57 -21.96
CA HIS A 300 7.49 15.46 -22.22
C HIS A 300 7.90 14.01 -22.02
N ALA A 301 8.45 13.40 -23.06
CA ALA A 301 9.03 12.06 -22.96
C ALA A 301 10.31 12.14 -22.11
N TYR A 302 10.46 11.22 -21.15
CA TYR A 302 11.64 11.17 -20.30
C TYR A 302 12.03 9.71 -20.05
N GLY A 303 13.20 9.33 -20.57
CA GLY A 303 13.60 7.92 -20.61
C GLY A 303 12.61 7.08 -21.41
N GLN A 304 12.12 6.00 -20.80
CA GLN A 304 11.07 5.13 -21.35
C GLN A 304 9.66 5.55 -20.96
N GLY A 305 9.53 6.56 -20.10
CA GLY A 305 8.25 7.05 -19.59
C GLY A 305 7.93 8.46 -20.07
N LYS A 306 7.09 9.15 -19.31
CA LYS A 306 6.68 10.52 -19.64
C LYS A 306 6.22 11.31 -18.42
N VAL A 307 6.36 12.62 -18.53
CA VAL A 307 5.77 13.59 -17.64
C VAL A 307 4.65 14.32 -18.39
N GLN A 308 3.53 14.53 -17.72
CA GLN A 308 2.38 15.26 -18.25
C GLN A 308 2.08 16.46 -17.36
N TYR A 309 1.63 17.53 -17.99
CA TYR A 309 1.20 18.76 -17.37
C TYR A 309 -0.31 18.91 -17.51
N ALA A 310 -0.98 19.32 -16.45
CA ALA A 310 -2.34 19.85 -16.50
C ALA A 310 -2.38 21.23 -15.84
N ALA A 311 -2.90 22.22 -16.56
CA ALA A 311 -2.86 23.62 -16.15
C ALA A 311 -3.83 24.00 -15.02
N TYR A 312 -4.65 23.06 -14.56
CA TYR A 312 -5.67 23.33 -13.55
C TYR A 312 -5.55 22.38 -12.37
N ASP A 313 -6.26 22.71 -11.29
CA ASP A 313 -6.33 21.86 -10.11
C ASP A 313 -7.31 20.70 -10.35
N LEU A 314 -6.83 19.47 -10.28
CA LEU A 314 -7.62 18.26 -10.55
C LEU A 314 -8.64 17.94 -9.43
N ALA A 315 -8.57 18.63 -8.28
CA ALA A 315 -9.64 18.59 -7.28
C ALA A 315 -10.92 19.25 -7.80
N MET A 316 -10.75 20.18 -8.74
CA MET A 316 -11.84 20.90 -9.34
C MET A 316 -12.64 19.99 -10.34
N ASP A 317 -12.11 18.86 -10.82
CA ASP A 317 -12.83 18.04 -11.81
C ASP A 317 -14.22 17.49 -11.38
N GLY A 318 -14.47 17.35 -10.08
CA GLY A 318 -15.79 17.02 -9.54
C GLY A 318 -16.86 18.10 -9.76
N TRP A 319 -16.47 19.39 -9.86
CA TRP A 319 -17.41 20.49 -10.07
C TRP A 319 -17.95 20.53 -11.51
N PHE A 320 -17.12 20.15 -12.49
CA PHE A 320 -17.49 20.17 -13.91
C PHE A 320 -18.58 19.13 -14.21
N LEU A 321 -18.53 17.95 -13.58
CA LEU A 321 -19.47 16.85 -13.82
C LEU A 321 -20.62 16.79 -12.81
N GLY A 322 -20.43 17.26 -11.56
CA GLY A 322 -21.47 17.27 -10.53
C GLY A 322 -22.69 18.14 -10.88
N ARG A 323 -22.50 19.22 -11.65
CA ARG A 323 -23.61 20.06 -12.16
C ARG A 323 -24.27 19.48 -13.41
N ALA A 324 -23.55 18.73 -14.23
CA ALA A 324 -24.16 17.96 -15.33
C ALA A 324 -25.12 16.89 -14.78
N ARG A 325 -24.78 16.23 -13.65
CA ARG A 325 -25.67 15.29 -12.95
C ARG A 325 -26.94 15.94 -12.39
N ARG A 326 -26.82 17.10 -11.73
CA ARG A 326 -28.00 17.82 -11.21
C ARG A 326 -28.97 18.30 -12.29
N ARG A 327 -28.49 18.59 -13.51
CA ARG A 327 -29.35 18.94 -14.66
C ARG A 327 -29.99 17.74 -15.36
N LEU A 328 -29.46 16.53 -15.19
CA LEU A 328 -29.98 15.31 -15.83
C LEU A 328 -30.89 14.48 -14.93
N GLY A 329 -31.19 14.92 -13.70
CA GLY A 329 -32.14 14.24 -12.81
C GLY A 329 -31.74 12.84 -12.35
N ILE A 330 -30.47 12.45 -12.53
CA ILE A 330 -29.97 11.15 -12.09
C ILE A 330 -29.60 11.27 -10.61
N THR A 331 -30.54 10.96 -9.73
CA THR A 331 -30.26 10.76 -8.30
C THR A 331 -29.47 9.47 -8.11
N ALA A 332 -28.47 9.50 -7.21
CA ALA A 332 -27.86 8.26 -6.73
C ALA A 332 -28.95 7.43 -6.03
N PRO A 333 -28.90 6.08 -6.09
CA PRO A 333 -29.78 5.27 -5.26
C PRO A 333 -29.54 5.66 -3.80
N GLU A 334 -30.60 6.04 -3.09
CA GLU A 334 -30.53 6.34 -1.67
C GLU A 334 -29.85 5.18 -0.95
N GLN A 335 -28.82 5.48 -0.18
CA GLN A 335 -28.33 4.50 0.79
C GLN A 335 -29.50 4.18 1.73
N PRO A 336 -29.83 2.91 1.95
CA PRO A 336 -30.92 2.56 2.85
C PRO A 336 -30.58 3.10 4.23
N THR A 337 -31.30 4.15 4.62
CA THR A 337 -31.28 4.68 5.97
C THR A 337 -31.72 3.53 6.86
N ARG A 338 -30.83 3.04 7.74
CA ARG A 338 -31.22 2.12 8.80
C ARG A 338 -32.25 2.84 9.65
N LEU A 339 -33.51 2.45 9.48
CA LEU A 339 -34.65 2.85 10.29
C LEU A 339 -34.32 2.55 11.76
N VAL A 340 -34.10 3.60 12.54
CA VAL A 340 -34.23 3.52 14.00
C VAL A 340 -35.73 3.38 14.29
N SER A 341 -36.15 2.16 14.63
CA SER A 341 -37.51 1.83 15.05
C SER A 341 -37.86 2.56 16.34
N LYS A 342 -38.62 3.65 16.25
CA LYS A 342 -39.45 4.15 17.36
C LYS A 342 -40.69 3.25 17.50
N ARG A 343 -40.53 2.10 18.15
CA ARG A 343 -41.62 1.34 18.76
C ARG A 343 -41.10 0.71 20.04
N ASP A 344 -41.04 1.52 21.09
CA ASP A 344 -41.15 1.08 22.49
C ASP A 344 -41.56 2.29 23.33
N VAL A 345 -42.83 2.67 23.20
CA VAL A 345 -43.53 3.45 24.22
C VAL A 345 -44.95 2.88 24.31
N ARG A 346 -45.31 2.47 25.53
CA ARG A 346 -46.62 2.02 26.04
C ARG A 346 -46.92 0.51 25.98
N ARG A 347 -46.63 -0.17 27.09
CA ARG A 347 -47.63 -0.85 27.93
C ARG A 347 -46.94 -1.25 29.25
N PHE A 348 -47.41 -0.72 30.38
CA PHE A 348 -47.64 -1.45 31.63
C PHE A 348 -48.14 -0.45 32.68
N VAL A 349 -49.46 -0.40 32.86
CA VAL A 349 -50.15 0.07 34.07
C VAL A 349 -51.37 -0.86 34.24
N HIS A 350 -51.40 -1.55 35.38
CA HIS A 350 -52.44 -2.40 36.00
C HIS A 350 -52.32 -3.92 35.79
N GLY A 351 -52.11 -4.60 36.91
CA GLY A 351 -51.90 -6.03 37.12
C GLY A 351 -50.99 -6.24 38.32
#